data_AF-A0A5Q2FEE5-F1
#
_entry.id   AF-A0A5Q2FEE5-F1
#
_cell.length_a   1.000
_cell.length_b   1.000
_cell.length_c   1.000
_cell.angle_alpha   90.00
_cell.angle_beta   90.00
_cell.angle_gamma   90.00
#
_symmetry.space_group_name_H-M   'P 1'
#
loop_
_entity.id
_entity.type
_entity.pdbx_description
1 polymer ?
#
loop_
_entity_poly.entity_id
_entity_poly.type
_entity_poly.pdbx_seq_one_letter_code
_entity_poly.pdbx_strand_id
1 'polypeptide(L)'
;MSTATAEAGKNKAWLAWLQKLGRSLMLPIAALPVAGLLLRLGQDDLLGKDGLHWNAVASVVGAAGGTLFDNLPLLFALGVAIGMAKKADGSTALAGLVGYLVYKAVGDAMSPLIGLPVGANGKQTVINYGVLGGILVGIIAASLWQRFHRVKLPPYLAFFGGRRFVPIITALATMVLAVLMAFIYGGFNAGLSGLGVWSAQNSIIGGLVYGTVNRLLIPLGLHHIINTTVWFQVGECVKAGAPAHGDLTCFFATQGAQGGTFMTGFFPIMMFALPGAALAIWRNARPEARKITGGLMLSTALTAFLTGVTEPLEFSFMFVAWPLYIVHAVLTGTSLALVNALGIRDGFTFSAGLFDYVLNFGIATKPLLLIVIGLAYGVLYYFLFSIIIKRMNLKTPGREEIADAAEGETVDADRS
;
A
#
# COMPACT_ATOMS: atom_id res chain seq x y z
N MET A 1 -26.27 -31.79 -3.60
CA MET A 1 -25.91 -30.35 -3.59
C MET A 1 -25.74 -29.91 -5.03
N SER A 2 -26.52 -28.94 -5.50
CA SER A 2 -26.44 -28.43 -6.87
C SER A 2 -25.07 -27.79 -7.14
N THR A 3 -24.57 -27.90 -8.37
CA THR A 3 -23.32 -27.27 -8.83
C THR A 3 -23.27 -25.77 -8.51
N ALA A 4 -24.41 -25.09 -8.54
CA ALA A 4 -24.54 -23.67 -8.20
C ALA A 4 -24.24 -23.35 -6.72
N THR A 5 -24.60 -24.24 -5.77
CA THR A 5 -24.28 -24.00 -4.35
C THR A 5 -22.82 -24.29 -4.02
N ALA A 6 -22.19 -25.20 -4.77
CA ALA A 6 -20.75 -25.46 -4.69
C ALA A 6 -19.92 -24.31 -5.28
N GLU A 7 -20.33 -23.73 -6.42
CA GLU A 7 -19.68 -22.54 -7.00
C GLU A 7 -19.84 -21.31 -6.10
N ALA A 8 -21.03 -21.05 -5.57
CA ALA A 8 -21.26 -19.94 -4.66
C ALA A 8 -20.42 -20.04 -3.37
N GLY A 9 -20.20 -21.26 -2.84
CA GLY A 9 -19.33 -21.50 -1.70
C GLY A 9 -17.83 -21.28 -2.00
N LYS A 10 -17.36 -21.72 -3.19
CA LYS A 10 -15.98 -21.49 -3.65
C LYS A 10 -15.68 -20.02 -3.85
N ASN A 11 -16.62 -19.25 -4.43
CA ASN A 11 -16.46 -17.81 -4.65
C ASN A 11 -16.36 -17.03 -3.33
N LYS A 12 -17.13 -17.42 -2.29
CA LYS A 12 -17.03 -16.82 -0.95
C LYS A 12 -15.69 -17.14 -0.26
N ALA A 13 -15.21 -18.37 -0.37
CA ALA A 13 -13.92 -18.78 0.23
C ALA A 13 -12.73 -18.07 -0.43
N TRP A 14 -12.75 -17.93 -1.75
CA TRP A 14 -11.75 -17.18 -2.51
C TRP A 14 -11.72 -15.70 -2.12
N LEU A 15 -12.88 -15.04 -2.06
CA LEU A 15 -12.99 -13.64 -1.62
C LEU A 15 -12.49 -13.45 -0.18
N ALA A 16 -12.87 -14.35 0.73
CA ALA A 16 -12.39 -14.30 2.12
C ALA A 16 -10.86 -14.48 2.22
N TRP A 17 -10.28 -15.33 1.37
CA TRP A 17 -8.84 -15.51 1.29
C TRP A 17 -8.14 -14.25 0.76
N LEU A 18 -8.68 -13.63 -0.30
CA LEU A 18 -8.16 -12.37 -0.85
C LEU A 18 -8.24 -11.21 0.16
N GLN A 19 -9.35 -11.08 0.89
CA GLN A 19 -9.49 -10.11 1.97
C GLN A 19 -8.48 -10.36 3.10
N LYS A 20 -8.26 -11.63 3.46
CA LYS A 20 -7.25 -12.01 4.46
C LYS A 20 -5.84 -11.64 3.97
N LEU A 21 -5.54 -11.90 2.70
CA LEU A 21 -4.29 -11.49 2.07
C LEU A 21 -4.13 -9.97 2.14
N GLY A 22 -5.13 -9.19 1.72
CA GLY A 22 -5.12 -7.73 1.79
C GLY A 22 -4.81 -7.22 3.20
N ARG A 23 -5.48 -7.75 4.24
CA ARG A 23 -5.19 -7.41 5.65
C ARG A 23 -3.78 -7.80 6.08
N SER A 24 -3.25 -8.93 5.59
CA SER A 24 -1.89 -9.38 5.93
C SER A 24 -0.79 -8.46 5.38
N LEU A 25 -1.08 -7.71 4.30
CA LEU A 25 -0.15 -6.73 3.72
C LEU A 25 -0.06 -5.45 4.57
N MET A 26 -1.00 -5.18 5.47
CA MET A 26 -1.01 -3.96 6.28
C MET A 26 0.12 -3.93 7.31
N LEU A 27 0.48 -5.07 7.89
CA LEU A 27 1.47 -5.14 8.98
C LEU A 27 2.87 -4.63 8.53
N PRO A 28 3.42 -5.06 7.37
CA PRO A 28 4.63 -4.45 6.81
C PRO A 28 4.46 -2.98 6.44
N ILE A 29 3.32 -2.61 5.86
CA ILE A 29 3.05 -1.24 5.37
C ILE A 29 3.01 -0.23 6.54
N ALA A 30 2.59 -0.65 7.73
CA ALA A 30 2.52 0.20 8.91
C ALA A 30 3.88 0.79 9.33
N ALA A 31 5.01 0.17 8.97
CA ALA A 31 6.34 0.69 9.26
C ALA A 31 6.83 1.75 8.26
N LEU A 32 6.22 1.83 7.07
CA LEU A 32 6.63 2.73 5.99
C LEU A 32 6.55 4.23 6.31
N PRO A 33 5.55 4.77 7.06
CA PRO A 33 5.54 6.20 7.39
C PRO A 33 6.78 6.64 8.17
N VAL A 34 7.17 5.87 9.19
CA VAL A 34 8.38 6.20 9.97
C VAL A 34 9.63 5.98 9.12
N ALA A 35 9.69 4.89 8.35
CA ALA A 35 10.80 4.64 7.42
C ALA A 35 10.99 5.80 6.44
N GLY A 36 9.89 6.27 5.87
CA GLY A 36 9.83 7.35 4.90
C GLY A 36 10.25 8.69 5.46
N LEU A 37 9.71 9.05 6.62
CA LEU A 37 10.09 10.25 7.35
C LEU A 37 11.59 10.27 7.62
N LEU A 38 12.14 9.19 8.17
CA LEU A 38 13.58 9.08 8.46
C LEU A 38 14.41 9.14 7.17
N LEU A 39 14.02 8.39 6.13
CA LEU A 39 14.72 8.40 4.85
C LEU A 39 14.76 9.80 4.24
N ARG A 40 13.64 10.51 4.32
CA ARG A 40 13.48 11.83 3.71
C ARG A 40 14.23 12.89 4.49
N LEU A 41 14.11 12.92 5.82
CA LEU A 41 14.87 13.83 6.69
C LEU A 41 16.38 13.71 6.47
N GLY A 42 16.87 12.50 6.19
CA GLY A 42 18.29 12.26 5.93
C GLY A 42 18.84 12.75 4.58
N GLN A 43 18.02 13.32 3.70
CA GLN A 43 18.47 13.83 2.40
C GLN A 43 19.24 15.15 2.51
N ASP A 44 20.01 15.44 1.45
CA ASP A 44 20.89 16.60 1.35
C ASP A 44 20.17 17.94 1.53
N ASP A 45 18.96 18.07 1.00
CA ASP A 45 18.15 19.30 1.03
C ASP A 45 17.37 19.52 2.34
N LEU A 46 17.41 18.56 3.28
CA LEU A 46 16.80 18.68 4.62
C LEU A 46 17.86 18.75 5.71
N LEU A 47 18.21 17.64 6.36
CA LEU A 47 19.24 17.65 7.40
C LEU A 47 20.66 17.71 6.81
N GLY A 48 20.84 17.33 5.53
CA GLY A 48 22.14 17.19 4.91
C GLY A 48 22.76 18.50 4.41
N LYS A 49 23.62 18.37 3.39
CA LYS A 49 24.61 19.38 3.02
C LYS A 49 24.02 20.66 2.41
N ASP A 50 22.83 20.59 1.84
CA ASP A 50 22.15 21.70 1.15
C ASP A 50 21.02 22.31 2.02
N GLY A 51 20.70 21.69 3.16
CA GLY A 51 19.74 22.17 4.15
C GLY A 51 20.39 22.67 5.44
N LEU A 52 20.27 21.92 6.54
CA LEU A 52 20.80 22.32 7.86
C LEU A 52 22.32 22.09 8.04
N HIS A 53 23.00 21.50 7.05
CA HIS A 53 24.41 21.11 7.11
C HIS A 53 24.76 20.11 8.23
N TRP A 54 23.78 19.35 8.73
CA TRP A 54 23.96 18.30 9.75
C TRP A 54 24.30 16.96 9.11
N ASN A 55 25.31 16.93 8.23
CA ASN A 55 25.64 15.79 7.36
C ASN A 55 25.76 14.45 8.11
N ALA A 56 26.39 14.45 9.29
CA ALA A 56 26.51 13.26 10.11
C ALA A 56 25.14 12.74 10.58
N VAL A 57 24.28 13.63 11.09
CA VAL A 57 22.92 13.29 11.52
C VAL A 57 22.08 12.83 10.35
N ALA A 58 22.15 13.54 9.21
CA ALA A 58 21.45 13.20 7.99
C ALA A 58 21.79 11.78 7.52
N SER A 59 23.08 11.41 7.54
CA SER A 59 23.52 10.07 7.15
C SER A 59 22.96 8.97 8.06
N VAL A 60 22.91 9.20 9.37
CA VAL A 60 22.38 8.24 10.36
C VAL A 60 20.87 8.09 10.21
N VAL A 61 20.15 9.21 10.12
CA VAL A 61 18.69 9.25 10.02
C VAL A 61 18.23 8.66 8.68
N GLY A 62 18.87 9.06 7.58
CA GLY A 62 18.61 8.53 6.25
C GLY A 62 18.87 7.03 6.14
N ALA A 63 19.97 6.53 6.73
CA ALA A 63 20.29 5.11 6.75
C ALA A 63 19.25 4.28 7.52
N ALA A 64 18.75 4.79 8.65
CA ALA A 64 17.72 4.11 9.42
C ALA A 64 16.42 3.93 8.61
N GLY A 65 15.98 4.98 7.91
CA GLY A 65 14.81 4.91 7.03
C GLY A 65 15.05 4.03 5.80
N GLY A 66 16.19 4.23 5.12
CA GLY A 66 16.56 3.51 3.90
C GLY A 66 16.65 2.00 4.09
N THR A 67 17.17 1.55 5.23
CA THR A 67 17.30 0.12 5.57
C THR A 67 15.96 -0.61 5.55
N LEU A 68 14.87 0.05 5.96
CA LEU A 68 13.53 -0.55 5.93
C LEU A 68 13.01 -0.73 4.50
N PHE A 69 13.29 0.23 3.60
CA PHE A 69 12.97 0.10 2.17
C PHE A 69 13.85 -0.93 1.46
N ASP A 70 15.13 -1.02 1.82
CA ASP A 70 16.06 -2.01 1.24
C ASP A 70 15.67 -3.45 1.61
N ASN A 71 14.97 -3.62 2.74
CA ASN A 71 14.50 -4.92 3.24
C ASN A 71 12.97 -5.09 3.13
N LEU A 72 12.29 -4.28 2.32
CA LEU A 72 10.83 -4.31 2.18
C LEU A 72 10.30 -5.72 1.84
N PRO A 73 10.88 -6.49 0.90
CA PRO A 73 10.40 -7.83 0.61
C PRO A 73 10.50 -8.79 1.80
N LEU A 74 11.54 -8.65 2.64
CA LEU A 74 11.68 -9.42 3.86
C LEU A 74 10.58 -9.07 4.87
N LEU A 75 10.33 -7.77 5.08
CA LEU A 75 9.24 -7.32 5.94
C LEU A 75 7.89 -7.89 5.49
N PHE A 76 7.63 -7.92 4.18
CA PHE A 76 6.45 -8.54 3.61
C PHE A 76 6.40 -10.06 3.82
N ALA A 77 7.53 -10.77 3.71
CA ALA A 77 7.57 -12.20 4.01
C ALA A 77 7.15 -12.51 5.45
N LEU A 78 7.64 -11.73 6.43
CA LEU A 78 7.24 -11.87 7.83
C LEU A 78 5.77 -11.49 8.02
N GLY A 79 5.36 -10.32 7.54
CA GLY A 79 4.02 -9.80 7.79
C GLY A 79 2.92 -10.63 7.15
N VAL A 80 3.12 -11.09 5.91
CA VAL A 80 2.20 -12.01 5.23
C VAL A 80 2.17 -13.37 5.95
N ALA A 81 3.32 -13.89 6.41
CA ALA A 81 3.34 -15.15 7.17
C ALA A 81 2.50 -15.08 8.45
N ILE A 82 2.61 -13.96 9.19
CA ILE A 82 1.83 -13.68 10.39
C ILE A 82 0.34 -13.52 10.05
N GLY A 83 0.01 -12.63 9.11
CA GLY A 83 -1.36 -12.27 8.79
C GLY A 83 -2.14 -13.38 8.08
N MET A 84 -1.46 -14.26 7.33
CA MET A 84 -2.09 -15.40 6.65
C MET A 84 -2.22 -16.64 7.53
N ALA A 85 -1.46 -16.76 8.62
CA ALA A 85 -1.63 -17.85 9.57
C ALA A 85 -3.03 -17.84 10.22
N LYS A 86 -3.58 -19.01 10.57
CA LYS A 86 -4.87 -19.08 11.30
C LYS A 86 -4.72 -18.61 12.75
N LYS A 87 -3.56 -18.86 13.33
CA LYS A 87 -3.16 -18.40 14.66
C LYS A 87 -1.70 -18.01 14.58
N ALA A 88 -1.43 -16.70 14.63
CA ALA A 88 -0.06 -16.22 14.63
C ALA A 88 0.64 -16.57 15.95
N ASP A 89 1.89 -17.01 15.85
CA ASP A 89 2.83 -17.06 16.98
C ASP A 89 4.24 -16.76 16.45
N GLY A 90 5.24 -16.60 17.33
CA GLY A 90 6.58 -16.21 16.89
C GLY A 90 7.21 -17.16 15.84
N SER A 91 6.77 -18.41 15.75
CA SER A 91 7.30 -19.36 14.77
C SER A 91 6.80 -19.12 13.34
N THR A 92 5.64 -18.46 13.14
CA THR A 92 5.19 -18.06 11.80
C THR A 92 6.10 -16.96 11.22
N ALA A 93 6.44 -15.98 12.05
CA ALA A 93 7.36 -14.91 11.68
C ALA A 93 8.76 -15.45 11.37
N LEU A 94 9.29 -16.33 12.24
CA LEU A 94 10.59 -16.97 12.02
C LEU A 94 10.62 -17.79 10.72
N ALA A 95 9.53 -18.51 10.40
CA ALA A 95 9.44 -19.27 9.16
C ALA A 95 9.46 -18.35 7.92
N GLY A 96 8.74 -17.23 7.95
CA GLY A 96 8.77 -16.22 6.87
C GLY A 96 10.16 -15.62 6.68
N LEU A 97 10.83 -15.24 7.78
CA LEU A 97 12.21 -14.73 7.79
C LEU A 97 13.19 -15.74 7.17
N VAL A 98 13.24 -16.95 7.71
CA VAL A 98 14.17 -18.00 7.25
C VAL A 98 13.89 -18.36 5.80
N GLY A 99 12.61 -18.50 5.42
CA GLY A 99 12.22 -18.78 4.05
C GLY A 99 12.67 -17.69 3.07
N TYR A 100 12.57 -16.42 3.45
CA TYR A 100 12.95 -15.33 2.55
C TYR A 100 14.48 -15.23 2.39
N LEU A 101 15.23 -15.42 3.47
CA LEU A 101 16.70 -15.42 3.40
C LEU A 101 17.20 -16.55 2.49
N VAL A 102 16.62 -17.75 2.58
CA VAL A 102 16.96 -18.87 1.70
C VAL A 102 16.53 -18.59 0.27
N TYR A 103 15.30 -18.10 0.05
CA TYR A 103 14.81 -17.70 -1.26
C TYR A 103 15.75 -16.70 -1.94
N LYS A 104 16.16 -15.66 -1.22
CA LYS A 104 17.07 -14.62 -1.71
C LYS A 104 18.45 -15.19 -2.04
N ALA A 105 19.06 -15.94 -1.11
CA ALA A 105 20.40 -16.50 -1.31
C ALA A 105 20.45 -17.46 -2.52
N VAL A 106 19.40 -18.27 -2.71
CA VAL A 106 19.30 -19.17 -3.87
C VAL A 106 19.08 -18.38 -5.17
N GLY A 107 18.26 -17.33 -5.15
CA GLY A 107 18.11 -16.44 -6.30
C GLY A 107 19.42 -15.75 -6.69
N ASP A 108 20.16 -15.22 -5.72
CA ASP A 108 21.47 -14.60 -5.95
C ASP A 108 22.46 -15.62 -6.56
N ALA A 109 22.48 -16.86 -6.07
CA ALA A 109 23.31 -17.94 -6.60
C ALA A 109 22.89 -18.40 -8.02
N MET A 110 21.60 -18.37 -8.33
CA MET A 110 21.06 -18.73 -9.65
C MET A 110 21.29 -17.65 -10.71
N SER A 111 21.46 -16.39 -10.29
CA SER A 111 21.60 -15.23 -11.18
C SER A 111 22.67 -15.38 -12.28
N PRO A 112 23.93 -15.78 -11.98
CA PRO A 112 24.91 -16.06 -13.02
C PRO A 112 24.59 -17.32 -13.84
N LEU A 113 23.95 -18.33 -13.24
CA LEU A 113 23.64 -19.61 -13.91
C LEU A 113 22.58 -19.45 -15.01
N ILE A 114 21.67 -18.50 -14.85
CA ILE A 114 20.68 -18.13 -15.88
C ILE A 114 21.19 -17.03 -16.83
N GLY A 115 22.46 -16.63 -16.72
CA GLY A 115 23.11 -15.68 -17.61
C GLY A 115 22.75 -14.20 -17.40
N LEU A 116 22.34 -13.79 -16.19
CA LEU A 116 22.16 -12.36 -15.92
C LEU A 116 23.51 -11.61 -16.03
N PRO A 117 23.53 -10.41 -16.63
CA PRO A 117 24.78 -9.69 -16.87
C PRO A 117 25.39 -9.13 -15.58
N VAL A 118 26.68 -8.87 -15.61
CA VAL A 118 27.35 -8.04 -14.60
C VAL A 118 26.98 -6.58 -14.85
N GLY A 119 26.50 -5.89 -13.82
CA GLY A 119 26.10 -4.49 -13.90
C GLY A 119 27.29 -3.56 -14.13
N ALA A 120 27.01 -2.31 -14.51
CA ALA A 120 28.02 -1.30 -14.81
C ALA A 120 28.97 -0.99 -13.62
N ASN A 121 28.56 -1.30 -12.39
CA ASN A 121 29.35 -1.18 -11.18
C ASN A 121 30.27 -2.38 -10.90
N GLY A 122 30.38 -3.33 -11.84
CA GLY A 122 31.18 -4.55 -11.70
C GLY A 122 30.57 -5.62 -10.79
N LYS A 123 29.34 -5.42 -10.28
CA LYS A 123 28.63 -6.41 -9.46
C LYS A 123 27.66 -7.23 -10.29
N GLN A 124 27.54 -8.51 -9.96
CA GLN A 124 26.55 -9.40 -10.58
C GLN A 124 25.14 -8.84 -10.41
N THR A 125 24.38 -8.72 -11.51
CA THR A 125 22.95 -8.42 -11.41
C THR A 125 22.26 -9.61 -10.79
N VAL A 126 21.45 -9.35 -9.77
CA VAL A 126 20.73 -10.38 -9.02
C VAL A 126 19.26 -10.42 -9.38
N ILE A 127 18.68 -11.63 -9.31
CA ILE A 127 17.24 -11.84 -9.46
C ILE A 127 16.50 -11.04 -8.40
N ASN A 128 15.63 -10.13 -8.84
CA ASN A 128 14.85 -9.29 -7.93
C ASN A 128 13.36 -9.27 -8.32
N TYR A 129 12.55 -10.03 -7.58
CA TYR A 129 11.09 -9.99 -7.67
C TYR A 129 10.46 -8.92 -6.78
N GLY A 130 11.26 -8.10 -6.10
CA GLY A 130 10.81 -7.11 -5.12
C GLY A 130 9.88 -7.74 -4.08
N VAL A 131 8.82 -7.01 -3.74
CA VAL A 131 7.85 -7.39 -2.70
C VAL A 131 7.10 -8.68 -3.04
N LEU A 132 6.95 -9.02 -4.33
CA LEU A 132 6.24 -10.23 -4.76
C LEU A 132 6.93 -11.50 -4.22
N GLY A 133 8.26 -11.55 -4.28
CA GLY A 133 9.03 -12.66 -3.70
C GLY A 133 8.76 -12.82 -2.21
N GLY A 134 8.68 -11.69 -1.48
CA GLY A 134 8.31 -11.66 -0.07
C GLY A 134 6.91 -12.22 0.20
N ILE A 135 5.90 -11.75 -0.54
CA ILE A 135 4.51 -12.21 -0.41
C ILE A 135 4.39 -13.72 -0.65
N LEU A 136 5.02 -14.24 -1.71
CA LEU A 136 4.98 -15.67 -2.04
C LEU A 136 5.60 -16.52 -0.93
N VAL A 137 6.77 -16.11 -0.44
CA VAL A 137 7.43 -16.76 0.70
C VAL A 137 6.53 -16.73 1.94
N GLY A 138 5.91 -15.59 2.25
CA GLY A 138 5.02 -15.45 3.40
C GLY A 138 3.79 -16.36 3.31
N ILE A 139 3.19 -16.50 2.12
CA ILE A 139 2.07 -17.42 1.86
C ILE A 139 2.51 -18.88 2.08
N ILE A 140 3.69 -19.26 1.58
CA ILE A 140 4.26 -20.61 1.78
C ILE A 140 4.50 -20.87 3.27
N ALA A 141 5.14 -19.94 3.97
CA ALA A 141 5.41 -20.04 5.40
C ALA A 141 4.12 -20.21 6.21
N ALA A 142 3.10 -19.40 5.94
CA ALA A 142 1.80 -19.51 6.62
C ALA A 142 1.11 -20.85 6.33
N SER A 143 1.16 -21.32 5.08
CA SER A 143 0.58 -22.59 4.65
C SER A 143 1.26 -23.79 5.31
N LEU A 144 2.59 -23.80 5.33
CA LEU A 144 3.39 -24.85 5.95
C LEU A 144 3.25 -24.84 7.48
N TRP A 145 3.15 -23.67 8.10
CA TRP A 145 2.86 -23.58 9.52
C TRP A 145 1.52 -24.23 9.86
N GLN A 146 0.45 -23.90 9.12
CA GLN A 146 -0.87 -24.47 9.36
C GLN A 146 -0.86 -26.00 9.27
N ARG A 147 -0.07 -26.56 8.34
CA ARG A 147 0.04 -27.99 8.14
C ARG A 147 0.95 -28.70 9.15
N PHE A 148 2.10 -28.10 9.51
CA PHE A 148 3.18 -28.79 10.20
C PHE A 148 3.49 -28.30 11.61
N HIS A 149 2.85 -27.26 12.12
CA HIS A 149 3.13 -26.72 13.47
C HIS A 149 2.95 -27.73 14.62
N ARG A 150 2.28 -28.87 14.39
CA ARG A 150 2.10 -29.98 15.35
C ARG A 150 2.67 -31.31 14.86
N VAL A 151 3.57 -31.29 13.87
CA VAL A 151 4.17 -32.51 13.32
C VAL A 151 4.93 -33.28 14.40
N LYS A 152 4.78 -34.60 14.43
CA LYS A 152 5.55 -35.49 15.29
C LYS A 152 6.61 -36.20 14.45
N LEU A 153 7.86 -36.12 14.87
CA LEU A 153 8.99 -36.77 14.21
C LEU A 153 9.45 -37.98 15.03
N PRO A 154 10.18 -38.94 14.42
CA PRO A 154 10.79 -40.05 15.15
C PRO A 154 11.68 -39.57 16.31
N PRO A 155 11.93 -40.39 17.35
CA PRO A 155 12.65 -39.97 18.56
C PRO A 155 13.99 -39.28 18.30
N TYR A 156 14.77 -39.77 17.33
CA TYR A 156 16.07 -39.20 16.97
C TYR A 156 15.99 -37.81 16.27
N LEU A 157 14.81 -37.40 15.79
CA LEU A 157 14.53 -36.06 15.23
C LEU A 157 13.53 -35.27 16.08
N ALA A 158 13.16 -35.75 17.27
CA ALA A 158 12.09 -35.14 18.07
C ALA A 158 12.36 -33.68 18.43
N PHE A 159 13.64 -33.28 18.52
CA PHE A 159 14.05 -31.88 18.71
C PHE A 159 13.48 -30.93 17.65
N PHE A 160 13.38 -31.40 16.40
CA PHE A 160 12.87 -30.61 15.28
C PHE A 160 11.34 -30.68 15.14
N GLY A 161 10.63 -31.40 16.01
CA GLY A 161 9.18 -31.57 15.91
C GLY A 161 8.37 -30.29 16.22
N GLY A 162 7.09 -30.33 15.84
CA GLY A 162 6.14 -29.24 16.07
C GLY A 162 6.53 -27.94 15.36
N ARG A 163 6.40 -26.81 16.07
CA ARG A 163 6.67 -25.47 15.53
C ARG A 163 8.10 -25.25 15.04
N ARG A 164 9.07 -25.97 15.62
CA ARG A 164 10.49 -25.91 15.22
C ARG A 164 10.73 -26.48 13.82
N PHE A 165 9.86 -27.37 13.35
CA PHE A 165 9.94 -27.94 12.01
C PHE A 165 9.61 -26.91 10.93
N VAL A 166 8.75 -25.94 11.25
CA VAL A 166 8.14 -25.06 10.26
C VAL A 166 9.18 -24.21 9.50
N PRO A 167 10.14 -23.53 10.16
CA PRO A 167 11.19 -22.81 9.43
C PRO A 167 12.04 -23.73 8.54
N ILE A 168 12.28 -24.98 8.95
CA ILE A 168 13.09 -25.95 8.20
C ILE A 168 12.39 -26.34 6.89
N ILE A 169 11.13 -26.77 6.97
CA ILE A 169 10.37 -27.13 5.77
C ILE A 169 10.11 -25.92 4.87
N THR A 170 9.98 -24.72 5.45
CA THR A 170 9.83 -23.48 4.69
C THR A 170 11.10 -23.14 3.92
N ALA A 171 12.28 -23.26 4.52
CA ALA A 171 13.56 -23.11 3.82
C ALA A 171 13.66 -24.03 2.61
N LEU A 172 13.34 -25.32 2.78
CA LEU A 172 13.39 -26.29 1.68
C LEU A 172 12.38 -25.95 0.57
N ALA A 173 11.15 -25.60 0.93
CA ALA A 173 10.11 -25.24 -0.04
C ALA A 173 10.47 -23.96 -0.83
N THR A 174 11.03 -22.97 -0.14
CA THR A 174 11.40 -21.67 -0.74
C THR A 174 12.67 -21.73 -1.56
N MET A 175 13.60 -22.65 -1.24
CA MET A 175 14.71 -23.01 -2.12
C MET A 175 14.21 -23.54 -3.47
N VAL A 176 13.28 -24.51 -3.45
CA VAL A 176 12.66 -25.02 -4.69
C VAL A 176 11.94 -23.91 -5.44
N LEU A 177 11.17 -23.07 -4.74
CA LEU A 177 10.52 -21.91 -5.34
C LEU A 177 11.53 -20.98 -6.04
N ALA A 178 12.64 -20.65 -5.38
CA ALA A 178 13.66 -19.74 -5.92
C ALA A 178 14.28 -20.26 -7.21
N VAL A 179 14.62 -21.55 -7.27
CA VAL A 179 15.14 -22.19 -8.50
C VAL A 179 14.11 -22.12 -9.62
N LEU A 180 12.84 -22.45 -9.35
CA LEU A 180 11.79 -22.39 -10.36
C LEU A 180 11.54 -20.97 -10.86
N MET A 181 11.51 -19.99 -9.95
CA MET A 181 11.33 -18.58 -10.30
C MET A 181 12.53 -18.06 -11.09
N ALA A 182 13.77 -18.51 -10.82
CA ALA A 182 14.93 -18.07 -11.57
C ALA A 182 14.80 -18.29 -13.08
N PHE A 183 14.28 -19.44 -13.52
CA PHE A 183 14.06 -19.72 -14.94
C PHE A 183 12.97 -18.84 -15.58
N ILE A 184 12.04 -18.31 -14.79
CA ILE A 184 10.94 -17.45 -15.24
C ILE A 184 11.35 -15.97 -15.20
N TYR A 185 12.41 -15.63 -14.45
CA TYR A 185 12.77 -14.24 -14.14
C TYR A 185 13.03 -13.38 -15.37
N GLY A 186 13.72 -13.89 -16.39
CA GLY A 186 13.97 -13.12 -17.62
C GLY A 186 12.68 -12.63 -18.28
N GLY A 187 11.68 -13.51 -18.41
CA GLY A 187 10.37 -13.15 -18.96
C GLY A 187 9.57 -12.23 -18.04
N PHE A 188 9.62 -12.47 -16.73
CA PHE A 188 9.00 -11.59 -15.73
C PHE A 188 9.58 -10.17 -15.78
N ASN A 189 10.91 -10.04 -15.81
CA ASN A 189 11.59 -8.76 -15.84
C ASN A 189 11.30 -8.01 -17.15
N ALA A 190 11.36 -8.70 -18.29
CA ALA A 190 10.99 -8.11 -19.59
C ALA A 190 9.53 -7.65 -19.62
N GLY A 191 8.61 -8.45 -19.07
CA GLY A 191 7.20 -8.08 -18.94
C GLY A 191 7.00 -6.86 -18.04
N LEU A 192 7.72 -6.80 -16.91
CA LEU A 192 7.64 -5.68 -15.98
C LEU A 192 8.24 -4.39 -16.56
N SER A 193 9.40 -4.46 -17.21
CA SER A 193 9.97 -3.32 -17.94
C SER A 193 9.06 -2.87 -19.07
N GLY A 194 8.46 -3.79 -19.84
CA GLY A 194 7.47 -3.46 -20.86
C GLY A 194 6.23 -2.76 -20.31
N LEU A 195 5.70 -3.24 -19.18
CA LEU A 195 4.62 -2.57 -18.44
C LEU A 195 5.05 -1.21 -17.92
N GLY A 196 6.30 -1.06 -17.44
CA GLY A 196 6.87 0.21 -17.00
C GLY A 196 6.95 1.24 -18.14
N VAL A 197 7.45 0.85 -19.30
CA VAL A 197 7.50 1.69 -20.51
C VAL A 197 6.09 2.06 -20.98
N TRP A 198 5.19 1.09 -21.08
CA TRP A 198 3.80 1.34 -21.46
C TRP A 198 3.11 2.30 -20.48
N SER A 199 3.33 2.10 -19.18
CA SER A 199 2.80 2.92 -18.11
C SER A 199 3.31 4.36 -18.17
N ALA A 200 4.61 4.56 -18.43
CA ALA A 200 5.19 5.88 -18.66
C ALA A 200 4.60 6.57 -19.90
N GLN A 201 4.36 5.82 -20.99
CA GLN A 201 3.76 6.32 -22.23
C GLN A 201 2.25 6.62 -22.10
N ASN A 202 1.57 5.98 -21.15
CA ASN A 202 0.12 6.09 -20.94
C ASN A 202 -0.21 6.67 -19.56
N SER A 203 0.66 7.50 -18.98
CA SER A 203 0.55 7.99 -17.60
C SER A 203 -0.79 8.67 -17.28
N ILE A 204 -1.39 9.34 -18.27
CA ILE A 204 -2.69 10.02 -18.11
C ILE A 204 -3.83 9.00 -17.94
N ILE A 205 -4.01 8.11 -18.93
CA ILE A 205 -5.09 7.10 -18.91
C ILE A 205 -4.82 6.04 -17.84
N GLY A 206 -3.56 5.61 -17.71
CA GLY A 206 -3.11 4.68 -16.68
C GLY A 206 -3.39 5.25 -15.28
N GLY A 207 -3.08 6.52 -15.04
CA GLY A 207 -3.40 7.21 -13.79
C GLY A 207 -4.91 7.23 -13.51
N LEU A 208 -5.73 7.51 -14.52
CA LEU A 208 -7.19 7.47 -14.41
C LEU A 208 -7.71 6.11 -13.94
N VAL A 209 -7.31 5.05 -14.64
CA VAL A 209 -7.76 3.69 -14.35
C VAL A 209 -7.24 3.25 -12.98
N TYR A 210 -5.96 3.48 -12.71
CA TYR A 210 -5.36 3.10 -11.44
C TYR A 210 -6.01 3.80 -10.26
N GLY A 211 -6.19 5.13 -10.30
CA GLY A 211 -6.83 5.89 -9.21
C GLY A 211 -8.26 5.45 -8.96
N THR A 212 -9.03 5.19 -10.03
CA THR A 212 -10.42 4.72 -9.93
C THR A 212 -10.50 3.31 -9.31
N VAL A 213 -9.72 2.37 -9.85
CA VAL A 213 -9.70 0.98 -9.36
C VAL A 213 -9.16 0.91 -7.93
N ASN A 214 -8.15 1.72 -7.61
CA ASN A 214 -7.61 1.82 -6.26
C ASN A 214 -8.71 2.10 -5.23
N ARG A 215 -9.50 3.15 -5.44
CA ARG A 215 -10.60 3.49 -4.54
C ARG A 215 -11.65 2.39 -4.53
N LEU A 216 -12.11 1.90 -5.69
CA LEU A 216 -13.14 0.84 -5.73
C LEU A 216 -12.75 -0.44 -4.96
N LEU A 217 -11.45 -0.73 -4.79
CA LEU A 217 -10.95 -1.91 -4.08
C LEU A 217 -10.75 -1.71 -2.56
N ILE A 218 -10.94 -0.51 -2.01
CA ILE A 218 -10.78 -0.26 -0.56
C ILE A 218 -11.76 -1.06 0.30
N PRO A 219 -13.07 -1.17 -0.01
CA PRO A 219 -14.01 -1.93 0.83
C PRO A 219 -13.63 -3.42 0.94
N LEU A 220 -12.83 -3.92 -0.01
CA LEU A 220 -12.33 -5.29 -0.04
C LEU A 220 -10.91 -5.43 0.53
N GLY A 221 -10.24 -4.32 0.86
CA GLY A 221 -8.83 -4.28 1.25
C GLY A 221 -7.86 -4.67 0.13
N LEU A 222 -8.34 -4.80 -1.12
CA LEU A 222 -7.54 -5.28 -2.25
C LEU A 222 -6.70 -4.18 -2.91
N HIS A 223 -6.96 -2.93 -2.57
CA HIS A 223 -6.20 -1.78 -3.04
C HIS A 223 -4.70 -1.87 -2.67
N HIS A 224 -4.36 -2.52 -1.55
CA HIS A 224 -2.97 -2.80 -1.18
C HIS A 224 -2.24 -3.70 -2.19
N ILE A 225 -2.95 -4.63 -2.85
CA ILE A 225 -2.35 -5.53 -3.86
C ILE A 225 -1.90 -4.72 -5.06
N ILE A 226 -2.80 -3.89 -5.60
CA ILE A 226 -2.46 -3.06 -6.76
C ILE A 226 -1.42 -1.99 -6.40
N ASN A 227 -1.47 -1.43 -5.18
CA ASN A 227 -0.47 -0.47 -4.71
C ASN A 227 0.90 -1.11 -4.61
N THR A 228 0.97 -2.33 -4.04
CA THR A 228 2.24 -3.05 -3.93
C THR A 228 2.85 -3.28 -5.31
N THR A 229 2.04 -3.64 -6.30
CA THR A 229 2.52 -3.81 -7.68
C THR A 229 2.95 -2.47 -8.29
N VAL A 230 2.11 -1.45 -8.25
CA VAL A 230 2.40 -0.19 -8.94
C VAL A 230 3.55 0.56 -8.29
N TRP A 231 3.55 0.68 -6.96
CA TRP A 231 4.54 1.48 -6.23
C TRP A 231 5.91 0.80 -6.13
N PHE A 232 5.98 -0.54 -6.14
CA PHE A 232 7.24 -1.27 -5.96
C PHE A 232 7.70 -2.06 -7.18
N GLN A 233 6.91 -2.16 -8.24
CA GLN A 233 7.27 -2.95 -9.43
C GLN A 233 7.08 -2.17 -10.74
N VAL A 234 6.06 -1.33 -10.87
CA VAL A 234 5.82 -0.60 -12.13
C VAL A 234 6.71 0.64 -12.19
N GLY A 235 7.50 0.74 -13.25
CA GLY A 235 8.50 1.81 -13.43
C GLY A 235 9.92 1.26 -13.28
N GLU A 236 10.89 1.95 -13.88
CA GLU A 236 12.29 1.56 -13.90
C GLU A 236 13.18 2.78 -13.69
N CYS A 237 14.22 2.63 -12.87
CA CYS A 237 15.22 3.64 -12.58
C CYS A 237 16.52 2.98 -12.11
N VAL A 238 17.54 3.77 -11.82
CA VAL A 238 18.80 3.30 -11.24
C VAL A 238 18.90 3.77 -9.80
N LYS A 239 19.12 2.83 -8.86
CA LYS A 239 19.39 3.09 -7.45
C LYS A 239 20.78 2.57 -7.10
N ALA A 240 21.68 3.45 -6.67
CA ALA A 240 23.07 3.10 -6.30
C ALA A 240 23.82 2.26 -7.36
N GLY A 241 23.59 2.56 -8.65
CA GLY A 241 24.24 1.88 -9.78
C GLY A 241 23.66 0.51 -10.14
N ALA A 242 22.53 0.11 -9.53
CA ALA A 242 21.78 -1.10 -9.89
C ALA A 242 20.38 -0.76 -10.41
N PRO A 243 19.80 -1.57 -11.33
CA PRO A 243 18.41 -1.44 -11.73
C PRO A 243 17.46 -1.54 -10.53
N ALA A 244 16.47 -0.67 -10.48
CA ALA A 244 15.42 -0.65 -9.48
C ALA A 244 14.05 -0.43 -10.14
N HIS A 245 13.00 -0.91 -9.47
CA HIS A 245 11.63 -0.88 -9.99
C HIS A 245 10.66 -0.26 -9.00
N GLY A 246 9.56 0.26 -9.53
CA GLY A 246 8.45 0.83 -8.76
C GLY A 246 8.39 2.35 -8.75
N ASP A 247 7.19 2.89 -8.89
CA ASP A 247 6.93 4.33 -8.98
C ASP A 247 7.38 5.09 -7.72
N LEU A 248 7.17 4.50 -6.54
CA LEU A 248 7.63 5.04 -5.25
C LEU A 248 9.14 4.94 -5.12
N THR A 249 9.69 3.75 -5.38
CA THR A 249 11.13 3.51 -5.31
C THR A 249 11.89 4.50 -6.18
N CYS A 250 11.42 4.73 -7.41
CA CYS A 250 12.07 5.60 -8.37
C CYS A 250 11.96 7.07 -8.02
N PHE A 251 10.82 7.53 -7.46
CA PHE A 251 10.68 8.90 -6.96
C PHE A 251 11.77 9.24 -5.94
N PHE A 252 11.94 8.39 -4.92
CA PHE A 252 12.94 8.66 -3.88
C PHE A 252 14.38 8.38 -4.32
N ALA A 253 14.61 7.35 -5.15
CA ALA A 253 15.96 7.02 -5.62
C ALA A 253 16.54 8.08 -6.58
N THR A 254 15.68 8.80 -7.30
CA THR A 254 16.08 9.79 -8.30
C THR A 254 15.82 11.23 -7.88
N GLN A 255 15.49 11.45 -6.60
CA GLN A 255 15.15 12.77 -6.05
C GLN A 255 14.09 13.50 -6.90
N GLY A 256 13.03 12.77 -7.27
CA GLY A 256 11.88 13.29 -8.01
C GLY A 256 12.05 13.39 -9.53
N ALA A 257 13.21 13.05 -10.10
CA ALA A 257 13.42 13.09 -11.54
C ALA A 257 12.61 12.03 -12.32
N GLN A 258 12.36 10.86 -11.70
CA GLN A 258 11.56 9.76 -12.23
C GLN A 258 10.60 9.25 -11.15
N GLY A 259 9.51 8.58 -11.52
CA GLY A 259 8.51 8.09 -10.55
C GLY A 259 7.48 9.15 -10.12
N GLY A 260 6.68 8.83 -9.10
CA GLY A 260 5.60 9.68 -8.57
C GLY A 260 4.33 9.75 -9.43
N THR A 261 4.29 9.07 -10.58
CA THR A 261 3.22 9.19 -11.59
C THR A 261 1.89 8.60 -11.10
N PHE A 262 1.96 7.56 -10.27
CA PHE A 262 0.80 6.89 -9.67
C PHE A 262 0.61 7.28 -8.21
N MET A 263 1.27 8.36 -7.78
CA MET A 263 1.25 8.84 -6.41
C MET A 263 0.69 10.26 -6.33
N THR A 264 1.17 11.14 -7.21
CA THR A 264 0.89 12.58 -7.22
C THR A 264 -0.60 12.92 -7.13
N GLY A 265 -1.47 12.21 -7.84
CA GLY A 265 -2.89 12.53 -7.93
C GLY A 265 -3.69 12.26 -6.66
N PHE A 266 -3.10 11.60 -5.66
CA PHE A 266 -3.74 11.44 -4.36
C PHE A 266 -3.68 12.70 -3.50
N PHE A 267 -2.67 13.57 -3.67
CA PHE A 267 -2.54 14.80 -2.87
C PHE A 267 -3.77 15.73 -2.98
N PRO A 268 -4.26 16.08 -4.20
CA PRO A 268 -5.48 16.90 -4.33
C PRO A 268 -6.69 16.27 -3.64
N ILE A 269 -6.76 14.94 -3.60
CA ILE A 269 -7.89 14.21 -3.04
C ILE A 269 -7.83 14.21 -1.51
N MET A 270 -6.71 13.80 -0.95
CA MET A 270 -6.54 13.57 0.49
C MET A 270 -6.49 14.90 1.24
N MET A 271 -5.79 15.89 0.67
CA MET A 271 -5.61 17.18 1.31
C MET A 271 -6.81 18.13 1.13
N PHE A 272 -7.65 17.95 0.11
CA PHE A 272 -8.67 18.97 -0.20
C PHE A 272 -10.03 18.39 -0.55
N ALA A 273 -10.08 17.40 -1.44
CA ALA A 273 -11.35 16.81 -1.86
C ALA A 273 -12.11 16.14 -0.71
N LEU A 274 -11.44 15.30 0.07
CA LEU A 274 -12.02 14.60 1.22
C LEU A 274 -12.41 15.56 2.35
N PRO A 275 -11.61 16.57 2.72
CA PRO A 275 -12.08 17.65 3.59
C PRO A 275 -13.31 18.40 3.05
N GLY A 276 -13.37 18.65 1.73
CA GLY A 276 -14.55 19.20 1.07
C GLY A 276 -15.79 18.29 1.20
N ALA A 277 -15.61 16.97 1.06
CA ALA A 277 -16.64 15.97 1.30
C ALA A 277 -17.13 15.96 2.75
N ALA A 278 -16.20 16.03 3.71
CA ALA A 278 -16.49 16.08 5.14
C ALA A 278 -17.36 17.30 5.49
N LEU A 279 -17.00 18.46 4.92
CA LEU A 279 -17.76 19.69 5.09
C LEU A 279 -19.16 19.57 4.47
N ALA A 280 -19.30 18.92 3.32
CA ALA A 280 -20.60 18.65 2.71
C ALA A 280 -21.48 17.74 3.58
N ILE A 281 -20.92 16.65 4.12
CA ILE A 281 -21.62 15.75 5.04
C ILE A 281 -22.07 16.51 6.29
N TRP A 282 -21.16 17.25 6.91
CA TRP A 282 -21.46 18.07 8.09
C TRP A 282 -22.60 19.08 7.82
N ARG A 283 -22.53 19.83 6.73
CA ARG A 283 -23.55 20.84 6.39
C ARG A 283 -24.92 20.25 6.06
N ASN A 284 -24.97 19.00 5.61
CA ASN A 284 -26.23 18.30 5.31
C ASN A 284 -26.77 17.46 6.46
N ALA A 285 -26.04 17.36 7.59
CA ALA A 285 -26.55 16.75 8.81
C ALA A 285 -27.78 17.52 9.35
N ARG A 286 -28.68 16.80 10.02
CA ARG A 286 -29.85 17.38 10.69
C ARG A 286 -29.41 18.38 11.77
N PRO A 287 -30.19 19.44 12.04
CA PRO A 287 -29.84 20.46 13.03
C PRO A 287 -29.40 19.88 14.39
N GLU A 288 -30.11 18.84 14.85
CA GLU A 288 -29.87 18.15 16.11
C GLU A 288 -28.56 17.34 16.14
N ALA A 289 -28.16 16.72 15.03
CA ALA A 289 -26.93 15.91 14.94
C ALA A 289 -25.69 16.73 14.51
N ARG A 290 -25.88 17.96 14.03
CA ARG A 290 -24.85 18.76 13.35
C ARG A 290 -23.59 19.01 14.19
N LYS A 291 -23.72 19.11 15.52
CA LYS A 291 -22.57 19.29 16.42
C LYS A 291 -21.70 18.04 16.48
N ILE A 292 -22.32 16.86 16.66
CA ILE A 292 -21.64 15.57 16.75
C ILE A 292 -21.02 15.21 15.39
N THR A 293 -21.81 15.29 14.32
CA THR A 293 -21.33 15.04 12.95
C THR A 293 -20.19 15.99 12.57
N GLY A 294 -20.28 17.27 12.97
CA GLY A 294 -19.23 18.24 12.71
C GLY A 294 -17.90 17.88 13.37
N GLY A 295 -17.94 17.46 14.64
CA GLY A 295 -16.75 16.99 15.34
C GLY A 295 -16.13 15.75 14.66
N LEU A 296 -16.96 14.77 14.30
CA LEU A 296 -16.50 13.55 13.61
C LEU A 296 -15.88 13.88 12.24
N MET A 297 -16.58 14.64 11.40
CA MET A 297 -16.13 14.99 10.05
C MET A 297 -14.87 15.85 10.08
N LEU A 298 -14.76 16.79 11.02
CA LEU A 298 -13.55 17.59 11.19
C LEU A 298 -12.35 16.71 11.59
N SER A 299 -12.53 15.81 12.54
CA SER A 299 -11.46 14.92 13.00
C SER A 299 -10.96 14.02 11.88
N THR A 300 -11.86 13.36 11.14
CA THR A 300 -11.47 12.44 10.07
C THR A 300 -10.94 13.17 8.84
N ALA A 301 -11.45 14.37 8.54
CA ALA A 301 -10.88 15.24 7.51
C ALA A 301 -9.47 15.72 7.86
N LEU A 302 -9.22 16.07 9.13
CA LEU A 302 -7.89 16.49 9.57
C LEU A 302 -6.89 15.33 9.48
N THR A 303 -7.31 14.11 9.83
CA THR A 303 -6.51 12.90 9.62
C THR A 303 -6.17 12.71 8.14
N ALA A 304 -7.15 12.74 7.24
CA ALA A 304 -6.90 12.63 5.81
C ALA A 304 -5.99 13.76 5.28
N PHE A 305 -6.20 14.99 5.75
CA PHE A 305 -5.39 16.14 5.36
C PHE A 305 -3.94 16.01 5.79
N LEU A 306 -3.68 15.68 7.06
CA LEU A 306 -2.33 15.66 7.61
C LEU A 306 -1.55 14.42 7.18
N THR A 307 -2.17 13.24 7.28
CA THR A 307 -1.48 11.94 7.15
C THR A 307 -1.85 11.19 5.88
N GLY A 308 -2.84 11.66 5.12
CA GLY A 308 -3.37 10.97 3.95
C GLY A 308 -4.22 9.74 4.27
N VAL A 309 -4.45 9.37 5.54
CA VAL A 309 -5.28 8.22 5.91
C VAL A 309 -6.75 8.56 5.66
N THR A 310 -7.39 7.84 4.75
CA THR A 310 -8.73 8.18 4.25
C THR A 310 -9.83 7.30 4.83
N GLU A 311 -9.48 6.12 5.32
CA GLU A 311 -10.41 5.08 5.74
C GLU A 311 -11.43 5.55 6.78
N PRO A 312 -11.07 6.29 7.86
CA PRO A 312 -12.05 6.75 8.84
C PRO A 312 -13.15 7.65 8.24
N LEU A 313 -12.82 8.42 7.19
CA LEU A 313 -13.76 9.29 6.51
C LEU A 313 -14.52 8.56 5.40
N GLU A 314 -13.83 7.77 4.57
CA GLU A 314 -14.46 7.00 3.50
C GLU A 314 -15.45 5.97 4.07
N PHE A 315 -15.13 5.34 5.19
CA PHE A 315 -15.98 4.33 5.83
C PHE A 315 -17.28 4.93 6.37
N SER A 316 -17.29 6.23 6.69
CA SER A 316 -18.49 6.90 7.19
C SER A 316 -19.58 7.06 6.14
N PHE A 317 -19.26 6.93 4.84
CA PHE A 317 -20.26 7.07 3.77
C PHE A 317 -20.23 5.95 2.73
N MET A 318 -19.17 5.16 2.61
CA MET A 318 -19.08 4.17 1.52
C MET A 318 -20.20 3.13 1.57
N PHE A 319 -20.60 2.66 2.75
CA PHE A 319 -21.61 1.59 2.88
C PHE A 319 -23.04 2.12 2.84
N VAL A 320 -23.25 3.36 3.29
CA VAL A 320 -24.59 3.95 3.46
C VAL A 320 -24.96 4.89 2.30
N ALA A 321 -23.97 5.42 1.60
CA ALA A 321 -24.10 6.39 0.52
C ALA A 321 -23.21 6.02 -0.67
N TRP A 322 -23.31 4.76 -1.13
CA TRP A 322 -22.53 4.18 -2.23
C TRP A 322 -22.38 5.06 -3.49
N PRO A 323 -23.40 5.83 -3.95
CA PRO A 323 -23.22 6.74 -5.08
C PRO A 323 -22.11 7.78 -4.87
N LEU A 324 -21.95 8.31 -3.65
CA LEU A 324 -20.86 9.23 -3.31
C LEU A 324 -19.50 8.54 -3.41
N TYR A 325 -19.46 7.24 -3.09
CA TYR A 325 -18.24 6.45 -3.17
C TYR A 325 -17.77 6.22 -4.61
N ILE A 326 -18.69 5.90 -5.52
CA ILE A 326 -18.39 5.79 -6.95
C ILE A 326 -17.85 7.12 -7.48
N VAL A 327 -18.52 8.22 -7.15
CA VAL A 327 -18.09 9.57 -7.55
C VAL A 327 -16.69 9.87 -7.02
N HIS A 328 -16.44 9.57 -5.74
CA HIS A 328 -15.12 9.74 -5.14
C HIS A 328 -14.04 8.90 -5.86
N ALA A 329 -14.36 7.66 -6.23
CA ALA A 329 -13.44 6.79 -6.96
C ALA A 329 -13.08 7.36 -8.35
N VAL A 330 -14.08 7.73 -9.14
CA VAL A 330 -13.88 8.31 -10.47
C VAL A 330 -13.10 9.62 -10.39
N LEU A 331 -13.45 10.50 -9.46
CA LEU A 331 -12.76 11.78 -9.30
C LEU A 331 -11.32 11.61 -8.81
N THR A 332 -11.02 10.56 -8.05
CA THR A 332 -9.64 10.20 -7.72
C THR A 332 -8.86 9.83 -8.99
N GLY A 333 -9.45 9.01 -9.86
CA GLY A 333 -8.89 8.74 -11.20
C GLY A 333 -8.65 10.01 -12.01
N THR A 334 -9.63 10.91 -12.10
CA THR A 334 -9.47 12.15 -12.87
C THR A 334 -8.39 13.07 -12.27
N SER A 335 -8.19 13.03 -10.95
CA SER A 335 -7.11 13.77 -10.30
C SER A 335 -5.75 13.27 -10.78
N LEU A 336 -5.52 11.96 -10.78
CA LEU A 336 -4.29 11.34 -11.30
C LEU A 336 -4.09 11.66 -12.79
N ALA A 337 -5.13 11.56 -13.60
CA ALA A 337 -5.05 11.89 -15.03
C ALA A 337 -4.65 13.35 -15.26
N LEU A 338 -5.26 14.28 -14.52
CA LEU A 338 -5.01 15.72 -14.66
C LEU A 338 -3.60 16.10 -14.25
N VAL A 339 -3.13 15.65 -13.08
CA VAL A 339 -1.77 15.99 -12.62
C VAL A 339 -0.70 15.39 -13.55
N ASN A 340 -0.94 14.20 -14.09
CA ASN A 340 -0.05 13.57 -15.07
C ASN A 340 -0.06 14.34 -16.41
N ALA A 341 -1.23 14.79 -16.87
CA ALA A 341 -1.34 15.61 -18.08
C ALA A 341 -0.60 16.95 -17.97
N LEU A 342 -0.56 17.52 -16.76
CA LEU A 342 0.17 18.76 -16.46
C LEU A 342 1.65 18.53 -16.13
N GLY A 343 2.11 17.27 -16.12
CA GLY A 343 3.49 16.89 -15.81
C GLY A 343 3.90 17.26 -14.38
N ILE A 344 2.97 17.19 -13.42
CA ILE A 344 3.23 17.40 -12.00
C ILE A 344 3.72 16.06 -11.42
N ARG A 345 4.74 16.11 -10.56
CA ARG A 345 5.26 14.91 -9.87
C ARG A 345 5.49 15.20 -8.41
N ASP A 346 4.97 14.34 -7.57
CA ASP A 346 5.24 14.28 -6.15
C ASP A 346 5.09 12.82 -5.67
N GLY A 347 5.68 12.52 -4.53
CA GLY A 347 5.68 11.20 -3.94
C GLY A 347 5.30 11.25 -2.47
N PHE A 348 5.01 10.10 -1.90
CA PHE A 348 4.70 9.92 -0.49
C PHE A 348 5.25 8.58 -0.04
N THR A 349 5.48 8.46 1.25
CA THR A 349 6.03 7.23 1.85
C THR A 349 4.97 6.41 2.57
N PHE A 350 3.84 7.04 2.88
CA PHE A 350 2.72 6.40 3.55
C PHE A 350 1.40 6.66 2.83
N SER A 351 0.91 7.91 2.86
CA SER A 351 -0.33 8.29 2.19
C SER A 351 -0.33 9.80 2.00
N ALA A 352 -0.56 10.24 0.76
CA ALA A 352 -0.42 11.60 0.21
C ALA A 352 -1.05 12.78 1.01
N GLY A 353 -0.67 12.96 2.28
CA GLY A 353 -1.09 14.02 3.17
C GLY A 353 -0.10 15.18 3.21
N LEU A 354 -0.43 16.21 3.99
CA LEU A 354 0.36 17.41 4.15
C LEU A 354 1.81 17.11 4.56
N PHE A 355 2.03 16.13 5.44
CA PHE A 355 3.39 15.80 5.88
C PHE A 355 4.26 15.31 4.72
N ASP A 356 3.77 14.37 3.91
CA ASP A 356 4.49 13.91 2.72
C ASP A 356 4.68 15.06 1.71
N TYR A 357 3.66 15.89 1.51
CA TYR A 357 3.72 17.04 0.59
C TYR A 357 4.81 18.03 0.98
N VAL A 358 4.84 18.45 2.25
CA VAL A 358 5.83 19.41 2.76
C VAL A 358 7.22 18.82 2.75
N LEU A 359 7.37 17.55 3.16
CA LEU A 359 8.65 16.87 3.15
C LEU A 359 9.21 16.74 1.74
N ASN A 360 8.38 16.43 0.74
CA ASN A 360 8.82 16.21 -0.64
C ASN A 360 8.80 17.47 -1.51
N PHE A 361 8.37 18.61 -0.97
CA PHE A 361 8.23 19.87 -1.71
C PHE A 361 9.49 20.26 -2.50
N GLY A 362 10.69 20.06 -1.91
CA GLY A 362 11.97 20.40 -2.54
C GLY A 362 12.37 19.51 -3.73
N ILE A 363 11.85 18.28 -3.80
CA ILE A 363 12.14 17.31 -4.86
C ILE A 363 10.96 17.12 -5.82
N ALA A 364 9.80 17.72 -5.52
CA ALA A 364 8.60 17.64 -6.34
C ALA A 364 8.68 18.53 -7.59
N THR A 365 8.03 18.10 -8.67
CA THR A 365 7.87 18.88 -9.91
C THR A 365 6.55 19.63 -9.88
N LYS A 366 6.61 20.98 -9.94
CA LYS A 366 5.44 21.89 -9.89
C LYS A 366 4.54 21.72 -8.64
N PRO A 367 5.08 21.58 -7.41
CA PRO A 367 4.29 21.25 -6.22
C PRO A 367 3.21 22.28 -5.88
N LEU A 368 3.40 23.57 -6.21
CA LEU A 368 2.40 24.60 -5.96
C LEU A 368 1.09 24.40 -6.73
N LEU A 369 1.16 23.78 -7.92
CA LEU A 369 -0.06 23.48 -8.69
C LEU A 369 -0.93 22.44 -8.00
N LEU A 370 -0.37 21.57 -7.13
CA LEU A 370 -1.16 20.62 -6.35
C LEU A 370 -2.10 21.31 -5.37
N ILE A 371 -1.70 22.45 -4.78
CA ILE A 371 -2.57 23.23 -3.90
C ILE A 371 -3.73 23.82 -4.72
N VAL A 372 -3.45 24.39 -5.89
CA VAL A 372 -4.48 25.00 -6.75
C VAL A 372 -5.48 23.95 -7.23
N ILE A 373 -4.99 22.83 -7.76
CA ILE A 373 -5.84 21.71 -8.20
C ILE A 373 -6.60 21.13 -7.01
N GLY A 374 -5.93 20.94 -5.87
CA GLY A 374 -6.52 20.50 -4.63
C GLY A 374 -7.70 21.35 -4.21
N LEU A 375 -7.53 22.67 -4.10
CA LEU A 375 -8.61 23.59 -3.76
C LEU A 375 -9.77 23.50 -4.75
N ALA A 376 -9.50 23.39 -6.06
CA ALA A 376 -10.54 23.18 -7.06
C ALA A 376 -11.31 21.86 -6.85
N TYR A 377 -10.61 20.76 -6.54
CA TYR A 377 -11.22 19.48 -6.17
C TYR A 377 -12.00 19.55 -4.84
N GLY A 378 -11.52 20.31 -3.85
CA GLY A 378 -12.22 20.55 -2.59
C GLY A 378 -13.56 21.24 -2.81
N VAL A 379 -13.57 22.29 -3.63
CA VAL A 379 -14.79 22.99 -4.05
C VAL A 379 -15.73 22.06 -4.82
N LEU A 380 -15.18 21.32 -5.80
CA LEU A 380 -15.94 20.35 -6.59
C LEU A 380 -16.61 19.29 -5.70
N TYR A 381 -15.86 18.69 -4.78
CA TYR A 381 -16.37 17.67 -3.86
C TYR A 381 -17.45 18.25 -2.94
N TYR A 382 -17.23 19.43 -2.37
CA TYR A 382 -18.21 20.06 -1.49
C TYR A 382 -19.58 20.22 -2.17
N PHE A 383 -19.59 20.80 -3.38
CA PHE A 383 -20.83 21.03 -4.12
C PHE A 383 -21.44 19.73 -4.62
N LEU A 384 -20.64 18.85 -5.23
CA LEU A 384 -21.13 17.60 -5.80
C LEU A 384 -21.71 16.68 -4.73
N PHE A 385 -21.01 16.51 -3.60
CA PHE A 385 -21.52 15.73 -2.46
C PHE A 385 -22.80 16.37 -1.93
N SER A 386 -22.83 17.69 -1.71
CA SER A 386 -24.02 18.37 -1.21
C SER A 386 -25.24 18.18 -2.11
N ILE A 387 -25.05 18.27 -3.43
CA ILE A 387 -26.12 18.08 -4.41
C ILE A 387 -26.63 16.64 -4.38
N ILE A 388 -25.73 15.65 -4.42
CA ILE A 388 -26.09 14.24 -4.44
C ILE A 388 -26.78 13.83 -3.13
N ILE A 389 -26.25 14.25 -1.98
CA ILE A 389 -26.81 14.00 -0.65
C ILE A 389 -28.26 14.51 -0.57
N LYS A 390 -28.52 15.74 -1.03
CA LYS A 390 -29.87 16.32 -1.01
C LYS A 390 -30.80 15.65 -2.02
N ARG A 391 -30.37 15.52 -3.28
CA ARG A 391 -31.22 15.05 -4.38
C ARG A 391 -31.61 13.59 -4.23
N MET A 392 -30.72 12.76 -3.70
CA MET A 392 -30.97 11.32 -3.49
C MET A 392 -31.36 10.99 -2.04
N ASN A 393 -31.49 12.00 -1.18
CA ASN A 393 -31.79 11.86 0.24
C ASN A 393 -30.89 10.82 0.95
N LEU A 394 -29.59 10.83 0.67
CA LEU A 394 -28.64 9.85 1.21
C LEU A 394 -28.50 9.97 2.73
N LYS A 395 -28.49 8.83 3.43
CA LYS A 395 -28.36 8.73 4.89
C LYS A 395 -26.89 8.83 5.34
N THR A 396 -26.21 9.89 4.91
CA THR A 396 -24.85 10.19 5.40
C THR A 396 -24.87 10.46 6.92
N PRO A 397 -23.71 10.38 7.61
CA PRO A 397 -23.63 10.63 9.05
C PRO A 397 -24.39 11.87 9.49
N GLY A 398 -25.24 11.73 10.52
CA GLY A 398 -26.12 12.79 11.03
C GLY A 398 -27.41 13.00 10.23
N ARG A 399 -27.78 12.08 9.33
CA ARG A 399 -29.06 12.07 8.59
C ARG A 399 -29.91 10.82 8.84
N GLU A 400 -29.44 9.90 9.69
CA GLU A 400 -30.14 8.70 10.16
C GLU A 400 -31.47 9.07 10.82
N GLU A 401 -32.46 8.16 10.77
CA GLU A 401 -33.74 8.37 11.48
C GLU A 401 -33.57 8.11 12.98
N ILE A 402 -34.36 8.82 13.80
CA ILE A 402 -34.22 8.81 15.27
C ILE A 402 -34.43 7.39 15.84
N ALA A 403 -35.25 6.57 15.17
CA ALA A 403 -35.46 5.18 15.55
C ALA A 403 -34.19 4.30 15.39
N ASP A 404 -33.36 4.58 14.38
CA ASP A 404 -32.15 3.79 14.09
C ASP A 404 -30.98 4.13 15.04
N ALA A 405 -30.99 5.33 15.63
CA ALA A 405 -29.92 5.78 16.54
C ALA A 405 -29.98 5.10 17.92
N ALA A 406 -31.17 4.69 18.38
CA ALA A 406 -31.37 4.05 19.68
C ALA A 406 -30.95 2.57 19.70
N GLU A 407 -30.96 1.88 18.55
CA GLU A 407 -30.49 0.49 18.45
C GLU A 407 -28.96 0.37 18.49
N GLY A 408 -28.22 1.43 18.12
CA GLY A 408 -26.75 1.44 18.15
C GLY A 408 -26.15 1.62 19.55
N GLU A 409 -26.78 2.44 20.41
CA GLU A 409 -26.30 2.70 21.78
C GLU A 409 -26.62 1.55 22.75
N THR A 410 -27.69 0.78 22.49
CA THR A 410 -28.09 -0.32 23.38
C THR A 410 -27.20 -1.56 23.26
N VAL A 411 -26.49 -1.76 22.15
CA VAL A 411 -25.59 -2.91 21.95
C VAL A 411 -24.24 -2.72 22.65
N ASP A 412 -23.77 -1.48 22.84
CA ASP A 412 -22.50 -1.19 23.53
C ASP A 412 -22.66 -1.06 25.06
N ALA A 413 -23.85 -0.71 25.55
CA ALA A 413 -24.12 -0.65 26.99
C ALA A 413 -24.25 -2.04 27.65
N ASP A 414 -24.55 -3.09 26.88
CA ASP A 414 -24.71 -4.47 27.39
C ASP A 414 -23.41 -5.28 27.34
N ARG A 415 -22.27 -4.62 27.03
CA ARG A 415 -20.93 -5.23 26.96
C ARG A 415 -19.84 -4.54 27.79
N SER A 416 -20.19 -3.57 28.64
CA SER A 416 -19.27 -2.97 29.61
C SER A 416 -19.31 -3.67 30.97
#